data_AF-A0A1I7FHT1-F1
#
_entry.id   AF-A0A1I7FHT1-F1
#
_cell.length_a   1.000
_cell.length_b   1.000
_cell.length_c   1.000
_cell.angle_alpha   90.00
_cell.angle_beta   90.00
_cell.angle_gamma   90.00
#
_symmetry.space_group_name_H-M   'P 1'
#
loop_
_entity.id
_entity.type
_entity.pdbx_description
1 polymer ?
#
loop_
_entity_poly.entity_id
_entity_poly.type
_entity_poly.pdbx_seq_one_letter_code
_entity_poly.pdbx_strand_id
1 'polypeptide(L)'
;MNGGSISSIDGDVYETPSPSLVARIVDSHGLDMACERWCWLGERTLSSLAQQGRAQAGRVPPPRAGGRSMSCSEAEAAVAIEAAVAIEAGYALGSAQRGIRAAGISVGSQGLYSRRGLTPPTISSTERGVATALGARARRGDAEAAAAWQARLDFERAVGSVVRRALALVPEQPVIGRYALPPSDAALAEASGTRTWPPSPSSSPTSPRWSLNRPSLSPSPPSPSPNRNLPWRPARCPAAVLCPRTT
;
A
#
# COMPACT_ATOMS: atom_id res chain seq x y z
N MET A 1 -26.44 -15.92 -29.69
CA MET A 1 -25.32 -16.87 -29.87
C MET A 1 -24.41 -16.72 -28.66
N ASN A 2 -24.50 -17.62 -27.68
CA ASN A 2 -23.63 -17.62 -26.51
C ASN A 2 -22.29 -18.23 -26.93
N GLY A 3 -21.28 -17.39 -27.12
CA GLY A 3 -19.91 -17.86 -27.29
C GLY A 3 -19.43 -18.51 -26.00
N GLY A 4 -19.31 -19.84 -26.01
CA GLY A 4 -18.71 -20.57 -24.91
C GLY A 4 -17.26 -20.12 -24.74
N SER A 5 -16.97 -19.44 -23.64
CA SER A 5 -15.60 -19.08 -23.26
C SER A 5 -14.89 -20.39 -22.90
N ILE A 6 -13.97 -20.84 -23.76
CA ILE A 6 -13.15 -22.02 -23.50
C ILE A 6 -12.29 -21.68 -22.27
N SER A 7 -12.54 -22.30 -21.12
CA SER A 7 -11.64 -22.16 -19.96
C SER A 7 -10.29 -22.74 -20.39
N SER A 8 -9.23 -21.96 -20.22
CA SER A 8 -7.88 -22.48 -20.43
C SER A 8 -7.61 -23.49 -19.32
N ILE A 9 -7.15 -24.69 -19.69
CA ILE A 9 -6.75 -25.74 -18.74
C ILE A 9 -5.76 -25.20 -17.69
N ASP A 10 -4.90 -24.26 -18.08
CA ASP A 10 -3.97 -23.57 -17.17
C ASP A 10 -4.70 -22.81 -16.05
N GLY A 11 -5.87 -22.24 -16.31
CA GLY A 11 -6.68 -21.54 -15.31
C GLY A 11 -7.25 -22.48 -14.24
N ASP A 12 -7.59 -23.70 -14.65
CA ASP A 12 -8.14 -24.73 -13.76
C ASP A 12 -7.03 -25.42 -12.94
N VAL A 13 -5.81 -25.53 -13.49
CA VAL A 13 -4.64 -26.10 -12.79
C VAL A 13 -4.01 -25.08 -11.83
N TYR A 14 -3.97 -23.80 -12.19
CA TYR A 14 -3.30 -22.74 -11.43
C TYR A 14 -4.27 -21.79 -10.71
N GLU A 15 -5.35 -22.34 -10.16
CA GLU A 15 -6.30 -21.56 -9.38
C GLU A 15 -5.63 -20.99 -8.11
N THR A 16 -5.83 -19.69 -7.86
CA THR A 16 -5.32 -19.05 -6.63
C THR A 16 -6.21 -19.47 -5.45
N PRO A 17 -5.66 -20.12 -4.41
CA PRO A 17 -6.47 -20.61 -3.30
C PRO A 17 -7.07 -19.45 -2.50
N SER A 18 -8.26 -19.70 -1.92
CA SER A 18 -8.88 -18.70 -1.04
C SER A 18 -8.01 -18.43 0.19
N PRO A 19 -7.89 -17.17 0.64
CA PRO A 19 -7.09 -16.81 1.82
C PRO A 19 -7.44 -17.63 3.06
N SER A 20 -8.74 -17.89 3.27
CA SER A 20 -9.25 -18.66 4.41
C SER A 20 -8.82 -20.14 4.37
N LEU A 21 -8.73 -20.74 3.18
CA LEU A 21 -8.22 -22.11 3.03
C LEU A 21 -6.72 -22.19 3.33
N VAL A 22 -5.93 -21.25 2.78
CA VAL A 22 -4.49 -21.18 3.05
C VAL A 22 -4.24 -21.00 4.54
N ALA A 23 -4.97 -20.09 5.20
CA ALA A 23 -4.86 -19.88 6.64
C ALA A 23 -5.11 -21.16 7.45
N ARG A 24 -6.16 -21.93 7.12
CA ARG A 24 -6.46 -23.20 7.79
C ARG A 24 -5.34 -24.22 7.62
N ILE A 25 -4.79 -24.38 6.41
CA ILE A 25 -3.70 -25.33 6.17
C ILE A 25 -2.44 -24.92 6.93
N VAL A 26 -2.05 -23.65 6.86
CA VAL A 26 -0.86 -23.15 7.57
C VAL A 26 -1.02 -23.27 9.08
N ASP A 27 -2.20 -23.00 9.64
CA ASP A 27 -2.48 -23.11 11.07
C ASP A 27 -2.44 -24.57 11.57
N SER A 28 -2.82 -25.54 10.73
CA SER A 28 -2.91 -26.96 11.11
C SER A 28 -1.65 -27.77 10.79
N HIS A 29 -0.96 -27.46 9.70
CA HIS A 29 0.14 -28.28 9.17
C HIS A 29 1.41 -27.47 8.86
N GLY A 30 1.42 -26.15 9.08
CA GLY A 30 2.57 -25.30 8.82
C GLY A 30 2.65 -24.78 7.38
N LEU A 31 3.60 -23.87 7.15
CA LEU A 31 3.77 -23.19 5.87
C LEU A 31 4.33 -24.13 4.78
N ASP A 32 5.20 -25.07 5.15
CA ASP A 32 5.81 -26.01 4.22
C ASP A 32 4.76 -26.86 3.49
N MET A 33 3.74 -27.33 4.21
CA MET A 33 2.63 -28.08 3.62
C MET A 33 1.78 -27.25 2.65
N ALA A 34 1.65 -25.94 2.90
CA ALA A 34 1.01 -25.04 1.94
C ALA A 34 1.88 -24.88 0.67
N CYS A 35 3.19 -24.77 0.83
CA CYS A 35 4.14 -24.70 -0.29
C CYS A 35 4.13 -25.98 -1.13
N GLU A 36 4.06 -27.17 -0.52
CA GLU A 36 3.92 -28.43 -1.28
C GLU A 36 2.61 -28.49 -2.07
N ARG A 37 1.50 -28.09 -1.44
CA ARG A 37 0.17 -28.12 -2.06
C ARG A 37 0.02 -27.11 -3.19
N TRP A 38 0.64 -25.94 -3.06
CA TRP A 38 0.56 -24.83 -4.02
C TRP A 38 1.95 -24.44 -4.51
N CYS A 39 2.72 -25.42 -4.99
CA CYS A 39 4.13 -25.26 -5.34
C CYS A 39 4.42 -24.22 -6.44
N TRP A 40 3.41 -23.81 -7.21
CA TRP A 40 3.52 -22.73 -8.19
C TRP A 40 3.39 -21.33 -7.59
N LEU A 41 2.94 -21.21 -6.34
CA LEU A 41 2.91 -19.96 -5.59
C LEU A 41 4.15 -19.86 -4.69
N GLY A 42 4.78 -18.69 -4.68
CA GLY A 42 5.90 -18.44 -3.77
C GLY A 42 5.46 -18.42 -2.30
N GLU A 43 6.35 -18.85 -1.42
CA GLU A 43 6.16 -18.85 0.05
C GLU A 43 5.65 -17.50 0.59
N ARG A 44 6.17 -16.39 0.04
CA ARG A 44 5.75 -15.03 0.40
C ARG A 44 4.26 -14.79 0.10
N THR A 45 3.78 -15.28 -1.04
CA THR A 45 2.38 -15.14 -1.45
C THR A 45 1.48 -15.95 -0.53
N LEU A 46 1.85 -17.20 -0.25
CA LEU A 46 1.12 -18.08 0.66
C LEU A 46 1.07 -17.53 2.09
N SER A 47 2.18 -16.97 2.58
CA SER A 47 2.23 -16.26 3.87
C SER A 47 1.26 -15.07 3.91
N SER A 48 1.19 -14.29 2.82
CA SER A 48 0.27 -13.16 2.71
C SER A 48 -1.19 -13.61 2.68
N LEU A 49 -1.52 -14.67 1.93
CA LEU A 49 -2.86 -15.24 1.88
C LEU A 49 -3.28 -15.82 3.24
N ALA A 50 -2.39 -16.53 3.93
CA ALA A 50 -2.64 -17.01 5.28
C ALA A 50 -2.92 -15.85 6.26
N GLN A 51 -2.12 -14.78 6.19
CA GLN A 51 -2.33 -13.59 7.00
C GLN A 51 -3.68 -12.92 6.72
N GLN A 52 -4.06 -12.79 5.45
CA GLN A 52 -5.36 -12.27 5.05
C GLN A 52 -6.51 -13.16 5.55
N GLY A 53 -6.40 -14.47 5.43
CA GLY A 53 -7.41 -15.41 5.92
C GLY A 53 -7.59 -15.36 7.44
N ARG A 54 -6.50 -15.21 8.21
CA ARG A 54 -6.56 -14.99 9.66
C ARG A 54 -7.25 -13.67 10.02
N ALA A 55 -6.90 -12.59 9.31
CA ALA A 55 -7.55 -11.29 9.52
C ALA A 55 -9.05 -11.34 9.21
N GLN A 56 -9.46 -12.04 8.14
CA GLN A 56 -10.88 -12.29 7.81
C GLN A 56 -11.60 -13.08 8.91
N ALA A 57 -10.89 -14.01 9.57
CA ALA A 57 -11.41 -14.76 10.71
C ALA A 57 -11.34 -14.00 12.05
N GLY A 58 -10.99 -12.70 12.05
CA GLY A 58 -10.84 -11.89 13.26
C GLY A 58 -9.62 -12.24 14.11
N ARG A 59 -8.70 -13.07 13.59
CA ARG A 59 -7.46 -13.45 14.28
C ARG A 59 -6.35 -12.49 13.87
N VAL A 60 -5.91 -11.66 14.80
CA VAL A 60 -4.70 -10.84 14.62
C VAL A 60 -3.49 -11.79 14.71
N PRO A 61 -2.58 -11.83 13.71
CA PRO A 61 -1.39 -12.66 13.79
C PRO A 61 -0.59 -12.28 15.04
N PRO A 62 -0.09 -13.25 15.83
CA PRO A 62 0.85 -12.92 16.88
C PRO A 62 2.04 -12.17 16.27
N PRO A 63 2.60 -11.17 16.98
CA PRO A 63 3.81 -10.50 16.51
C PRO A 63 4.87 -11.57 16.21
N ARG A 64 5.54 -11.46 15.05
CA ARG A 64 6.57 -12.42 14.64
C ARG A 64 7.57 -12.60 15.79
N ALA A 65 7.66 -13.80 16.34
CA ALA A 65 8.68 -14.17 17.31
C ALA A 65 10.05 -13.92 16.68
N GLY A 66 10.76 -12.88 17.14
CA GLY A 66 12.08 -12.47 16.61
C GLY A 66 12.11 -11.11 15.92
N GLY A 67 10.97 -10.48 15.64
CA GLY A 67 10.95 -9.03 15.42
C GLY A 67 11.10 -8.35 16.78
N ARG A 68 11.98 -7.35 16.92
CA ARG A 68 12.12 -6.57 18.16
C ARG A 68 10.73 -6.05 18.55
N SER A 69 10.08 -6.75 19.49
CA SER A 69 8.84 -6.32 20.10
C SER A 69 9.27 -5.15 20.98
N MET A 70 9.10 -3.93 20.46
CA MET A 70 9.34 -2.74 21.27
C MET A 70 8.21 -2.68 22.31
N SER A 71 8.47 -3.29 23.47
CA SER A 71 7.64 -3.17 24.65
C SER A 71 7.59 -1.71 25.07
N CYS A 72 6.47 -1.04 24.82
CA CYS A 72 6.03 0.17 25.50
C CYS A 72 4.54 0.33 25.22
N SER A 73 3.69 0.01 26.19
CA SER A 73 2.22 0.02 26.05
C SER A 73 1.65 1.39 25.66
N GLU A 74 2.32 2.48 26.04
CA GLU A 74 1.93 3.85 25.66
C GLU A 74 2.46 4.25 24.28
N ALA A 75 3.70 3.83 23.94
CA ALA A 75 4.24 4.01 22.60
C ALA A 75 3.46 3.17 21.57
N GLU A 76 2.99 1.97 21.93
CA GLU A 76 2.13 1.15 21.09
C GLU A 76 0.77 1.80 20.86
N ALA A 77 0.18 2.43 21.88
CA ALA A 77 -1.08 3.18 21.73
C ALA A 77 -0.90 4.42 20.84
N ALA A 78 0.17 5.20 21.01
CA ALA A 78 0.50 6.32 20.13
C ALA A 78 0.73 5.83 18.68
N VAL A 79 1.51 4.76 18.51
CA VAL A 79 1.75 4.11 17.20
C VAL A 79 0.45 3.57 16.61
N ALA A 80 -0.52 3.11 17.41
CA ALA A 80 -1.81 2.65 16.93
C ALA A 80 -2.63 3.80 16.33
N ILE A 81 -2.67 4.97 16.98
CA ILE A 81 -3.32 6.17 16.43
C ILE A 81 -2.63 6.58 15.13
N GLU A 82 -1.29 6.62 15.10
CA GLU A 82 -0.56 6.99 13.87
C GLU A 82 -0.77 5.98 12.73
N ALA A 83 -0.81 4.69 13.05
CA ALA A 83 -1.12 3.65 12.08
C ALA A 83 -2.55 3.79 11.52
N ALA A 84 -3.50 4.19 12.37
CA ALA A 84 -4.87 4.48 11.96
C ALA A 84 -4.93 5.70 11.04
N VAL A 85 -4.25 6.79 11.41
CA VAL A 85 -4.12 7.98 10.56
C VAL A 85 -3.51 7.61 9.20
N ALA A 86 -2.46 6.78 9.18
CA ALA A 86 -1.80 6.40 7.94
C ALA A 86 -2.69 5.57 7.00
N ILE A 87 -3.55 4.71 7.56
CA ILE A 87 -4.48 3.90 6.77
C ILE A 87 -5.58 4.78 6.17
N GLU A 88 -6.25 5.59 7.00
CA GLU A 88 -7.38 6.40 6.53
C GLU A 88 -6.94 7.55 5.63
N ALA A 89 -5.85 8.24 5.97
CA ALA A 89 -5.25 9.23 5.07
C ALA A 89 -4.78 8.58 3.75
N GLY A 90 -4.31 7.33 3.80
CA GLY A 90 -3.94 6.59 2.59
C GLY A 90 -5.11 6.36 1.65
N TYR A 91 -6.28 5.98 2.17
CA TYR A 91 -7.50 5.85 1.37
C TYR A 91 -7.99 7.21 0.84
N ALA A 92 -7.98 8.25 1.68
CA ALA A 92 -8.37 9.61 1.25
C ALA A 92 -7.45 10.17 0.16
N LEU A 93 -6.14 9.88 0.22
CA LEU A 93 -5.12 10.35 -0.72
C LEU A 93 -4.89 9.40 -1.90
N GLY A 94 -5.60 8.26 -1.96
CA GLY A 94 -5.44 7.24 -3.00
C GLY A 94 -4.06 6.55 -3.01
N SER A 95 -3.30 6.61 -1.91
CA SER A 95 -1.95 6.04 -1.85
C SER A 95 -1.50 5.76 -0.43
N ALA A 96 -1.14 4.51 -0.16
CA ALA A 96 -0.65 4.08 1.14
C ALA A 96 0.61 4.83 1.61
N GLN A 97 1.52 5.17 0.68
CA GLN A 97 2.74 5.92 0.99
C GLN A 97 2.46 7.39 1.34
N ARG A 98 1.43 7.99 0.74
CA ARG A 98 0.99 9.34 1.11
C ARG A 98 0.38 9.33 2.51
N GLY A 99 -0.37 8.29 2.85
CA GLY A 99 -0.89 8.07 4.20
C GLY A 99 0.22 7.97 5.27
N ILE A 100 1.28 7.19 5.01
CA ILE A 100 2.45 7.10 5.90
C ILE A 100 3.07 8.48 6.15
N ARG A 101 3.26 9.29 5.10
CA ARG A 101 3.80 10.66 5.23
C ARG A 101 2.84 11.60 5.95
N ALA A 102 1.54 11.47 5.71
CA ALA A 102 0.50 12.23 6.41
C ALA A 102 0.51 11.96 7.93
N ALA A 103 0.75 10.71 8.33
CA ALA A 103 0.89 10.32 9.73
C ALA A 103 2.28 10.63 10.32
N GLY A 104 3.27 10.96 9.50
CA GLY A 104 4.63 11.25 9.98
C GLY A 104 5.39 10.04 10.52
N ILE A 105 4.99 8.82 10.14
CA ILE A 105 5.66 7.58 10.55
C ILE A 105 6.60 7.06 9.46
N SER A 106 7.58 6.25 9.84
CA SER A 106 8.60 5.69 8.94
C SER A 106 8.44 4.18 8.69
N VAL A 107 7.27 3.62 9.01
CA VAL A 107 6.99 2.18 8.86
C VAL A 107 6.55 1.82 7.44
N GLY A 108 6.85 0.59 7.03
CA GLY A 108 6.40 0.05 5.74
C GLY A 108 4.87 -0.07 5.69
N SER A 109 4.24 0.55 4.69
CA SER A 109 2.79 0.58 4.56
C SER A 109 2.15 -0.81 4.47
N GLN A 110 2.75 -1.75 3.74
CA GLN A 110 2.17 -3.08 3.52
C GLN A 110 1.80 -3.79 4.83
N GLY A 111 2.68 -3.72 5.84
CA GLY A 111 2.44 -4.38 7.12
C GLY A 111 1.24 -3.82 7.87
N LEU A 112 0.98 -2.50 7.77
CA LEU A 112 -0.16 -1.86 8.42
C LEU A 112 -1.49 -2.36 7.85
N TYR A 113 -1.61 -2.41 6.52
CA TYR A 113 -2.83 -2.84 5.84
C TYR A 113 -3.06 -4.34 6.00
N SER A 114 -2.02 -5.17 5.81
CA SER A 114 -2.14 -6.63 5.92
C SER A 114 -2.55 -7.09 7.32
N ARG A 115 -2.08 -6.43 8.38
CA ARG A 115 -2.50 -6.75 9.76
C ARG A 115 -3.99 -6.53 10.00
N ARG A 116 -4.62 -5.65 9.22
CA ARG A 116 -6.05 -5.34 9.30
C ARG A 116 -6.89 -6.01 8.20
N GLY A 117 -6.29 -6.88 7.39
CA GLY A 117 -6.98 -7.52 6.26
C GLY A 117 -7.35 -6.56 5.14
N LEU A 118 -6.64 -5.43 5.00
CA LEU A 118 -6.91 -4.40 4.02
C LEU A 118 -5.97 -4.51 2.82
N THR A 119 -6.46 -4.07 1.65
CA THR A 119 -5.64 -3.87 0.45
C THR A 119 -5.20 -2.40 0.38
N PRO A 120 -3.89 -2.10 0.32
CA PRO A 120 -3.43 -0.72 0.23
C PRO A 120 -3.92 -0.03 -1.05
N PRO A 121 -4.36 1.24 -0.96
CA PRO A 121 -4.76 2.00 -2.14
C PRO A 121 -3.55 2.26 -3.04
N THR A 122 -3.75 2.08 -4.34
CA THR A 122 -2.72 2.17 -5.37
C THR A 122 -2.85 3.46 -6.16
N ILE A 123 -1.76 4.23 -6.19
CA ILE A 123 -1.66 5.42 -7.03
C ILE A 123 -1.61 5.02 -8.51
N SER A 124 -2.35 5.75 -9.35
CA SER A 124 -2.31 5.58 -10.80
C SER A 124 -0.88 5.78 -11.35
N SER A 125 -0.55 5.12 -12.46
CA SER A 125 0.76 5.26 -13.11
C SER A 125 1.03 6.70 -13.55
N THR A 126 0.00 7.38 -14.07
CA THR A 126 0.07 8.79 -14.49
C THR A 126 0.42 9.71 -13.32
N GLU A 127 -0.32 9.63 -12.21
CA GLU A 127 -0.07 10.47 -11.04
C GLU A 127 1.30 10.17 -10.41
N ARG A 128 1.71 8.90 -10.40
CA ARG A 128 3.06 8.49 -9.98
C ARG A 128 4.15 9.10 -10.85
N GLY A 129 3.94 9.13 -12.18
CA GLY A 129 4.86 9.76 -13.13
C GLY A 129 5.01 11.25 -12.86
N VAL A 130 3.90 11.95 -12.63
CA VAL A 130 3.88 13.38 -12.29
C VAL A 130 4.62 13.65 -10.97
N ALA A 131 4.33 12.88 -9.92
CA ALA A 131 5.00 13.03 -8.63
C ALA A 131 6.51 12.78 -8.73
N THR A 132 6.91 11.75 -9.48
CA THR A 132 8.33 11.43 -9.74
C THR A 132 9.04 12.56 -10.50
N ALA A 133 8.42 13.06 -11.58
CA ALA A 133 8.98 14.14 -12.38
C ALA A 133 9.11 15.44 -11.57
N LEU A 134 8.10 15.76 -10.76
CA LEU A 134 8.11 16.91 -9.86
C LEU A 134 9.24 16.81 -8.83
N GLY A 135 9.35 15.68 -8.12
CA GLY A 135 10.42 15.45 -7.15
C GLY A 135 11.82 15.41 -7.78
N ALA A 136 11.95 14.97 -9.03
CA ALA A 136 13.20 15.02 -9.77
C ALA A 136 13.60 16.46 -10.14
N ARG A 137 12.65 17.31 -10.56
CA ARG A 137 12.88 18.74 -10.81
C ARG A 137 13.27 19.48 -9.54
N ALA A 138 12.53 19.28 -8.46
CA ALA A 138 12.83 19.90 -7.15
C ALA A 138 14.26 19.58 -6.68
N ARG A 139 14.70 18.32 -6.79
CA ARG A 139 16.07 17.91 -6.43
C ARG A 139 17.17 18.51 -7.30
N ARG A 140 16.84 19.00 -8.50
CA ARG A 140 17.78 19.73 -9.38
C ARG A 140 17.82 21.24 -9.09
N GLY A 141 17.15 21.71 -8.04
CA GLY A 141 17.14 23.12 -7.65
C GLY A 141 16.09 23.98 -8.34
N ASP A 142 15.13 23.37 -9.05
CA ASP A 142 13.97 24.09 -9.59
C ASP A 142 13.07 24.58 -8.44
N ALA A 143 13.08 25.89 -8.19
CA ALA A 143 12.39 26.51 -7.08
C ALA A 143 10.87 26.35 -7.14
N GLU A 144 10.27 26.42 -8.34
CA GLU A 144 8.83 26.23 -8.52
C GLU A 144 8.45 24.78 -8.23
N ALA A 145 9.23 23.83 -8.74
CA ALA A 145 9.02 22.41 -8.46
C ALA A 145 9.20 22.08 -6.98
N ALA A 146 10.16 22.72 -6.30
CA ALA A 146 10.38 22.57 -4.86
C ALA A 146 9.19 23.11 -4.05
N ALA A 147 8.68 24.29 -4.39
CA ALA A 147 7.49 24.87 -3.76
C ALA A 147 6.26 24.00 -3.96
N ALA A 148 6.02 23.51 -5.19
CA ALA A 148 4.92 22.60 -5.48
C ALA A 148 5.06 21.24 -4.77
N TRP A 149 6.28 20.71 -4.65
CA TRP A 149 6.53 19.49 -3.86
C TRP A 149 6.23 19.71 -2.37
N GLN A 150 6.68 20.83 -1.80
CA GLN A 150 6.42 21.20 -0.42
C GLN A 150 4.92 21.36 -0.15
N ALA A 151 4.21 22.06 -1.04
CA ALA A 151 2.75 22.21 -0.97
C ALA A 151 2.01 20.85 -0.97
N ARG A 152 2.50 19.86 -1.72
CA ARG A 152 1.95 18.50 -1.68
C ARG A 152 2.18 17.83 -0.33
N LEU A 153 3.38 17.95 0.24
CA LEU A 153 3.66 17.41 1.57
C LEU A 153 2.83 18.10 2.66
N ASP A 154 2.63 19.40 2.56
CA ASP A 154 1.81 20.16 3.50
C ASP A 154 0.33 19.77 3.41
N PHE A 155 -0.18 19.55 2.18
CA PHE A 155 -1.51 18.98 1.99
C PHE A 155 -1.63 17.59 2.61
N GLU A 156 -0.65 16.70 2.43
CA GLU A 156 -0.65 15.36 3.05
C GLU A 156 -0.68 15.47 4.59
N ARG A 157 0.13 16.34 5.18
CA ARG A 157 0.13 16.60 6.64
C ARG A 157 -1.19 17.18 7.12
N ALA A 158 -1.80 18.08 6.36
CA ALA A 158 -3.10 18.67 6.70
C ALA A 158 -4.19 17.58 6.75
N VAL A 159 -4.21 16.67 5.76
CA VAL A 159 -5.12 15.52 5.77
C VAL A 159 -4.87 14.63 6.99
N GLY A 160 -3.60 14.33 7.30
CA GLY A 160 -3.24 13.57 8.51
C GLY A 160 -3.73 14.23 9.80
N SER A 161 -3.63 15.57 9.90
CA SER A 161 -4.12 16.33 11.05
C SER A 161 -5.65 16.23 11.21
N VAL A 162 -6.40 16.36 10.11
CA VAL A 162 -7.87 16.21 10.13
C VAL A 162 -8.26 14.80 10.54
N VAL A 163 -7.66 13.78 9.93
CA VAL A 163 -7.95 12.37 10.24
C VAL A 163 -7.64 12.05 11.70
N ARG A 164 -6.54 12.57 12.25
CA ARG A 164 -6.18 12.37 13.67
C ARG A 164 -7.26 12.91 14.61
N ARG A 165 -7.78 14.11 14.34
CA ARG A 165 -8.85 14.70 15.16
C ARG A 165 -10.15 13.92 15.01
N ALA A 166 -10.48 13.50 13.78
CA ALA A 166 -11.65 12.68 13.50
C ALA A 166 -11.62 11.35 14.28
N LEU A 167 -10.47 10.66 14.29
CA LEU A 167 -10.29 9.40 15.01
C LEU A 167 -10.42 9.58 16.54
N ALA A 168 -9.99 10.72 17.08
CA ALA A 168 -10.13 11.02 18.50
C ALA A 168 -11.60 11.17 18.95
N LEU A 169 -12.53 11.41 18.03
CA LEU A 169 -13.97 11.50 18.32
C LEU A 169 -14.66 10.13 18.37
N VAL A 170 -13.98 9.05 17.97
CA VAL A 170 -14.53 7.70 17.90
C VAL A 170 -13.68 6.77 18.79
N PRO A 171 -14.01 6.65 20.09
CA PRO A 171 -13.17 5.95 21.06
C PRO A 171 -13.12 4.44 20.80
N GLU A 172 -14.22 3.85 20.31
CA GLU A 172 -14.30 2.44 19.96
C GLU A 172 -13.99 2.26 18.48
N GLN A 173 -12.81 1.72 18.19
CA GLN A 173 -12.39 1.40 16.83
C GLN A 173 -12.54 -0.09 16.55
N PRO A 174 -12.96 -0.49 15.34
CA PRO A 174 -12.95 -1.90 14.98
C PRO A 174 -11.52 -2.44 15.07
N VAL A 175 -11.36 -3.74 15.34
CA VAL A 175 -10.02 -4.38 15.43
C VAL A 175 -9.47 -4.74 14.05
N ILE A 176 -10.35 -5.08 13.12
CA ILE A 176 -10.02 -5.43 11.72
C ILE A 176 -10.73 -4.48 10.75
N GLY A 177 -10.32 -4.47 9.48
CA GLY A 177 -10.90 -3.59 8.47
C GLY A 177 -10.53 -2.11 8.66
N ARG A 178 -11.29 -1.22 8.01
CA ARG A 178 -11.11 0.23 8.05
C ARG A 178 -11.53 0.80 9.40
N TYR A 179 -10.93 1.92 9.78
CA TYR A 179 -11.31 2.64 10.99
C TYR A 179 -12.63 3.38 10.78
N ALA A 180 -13.40 3.50 11.85
CA ALA A 180 -14.63 4.28 11.84
C ALA A 180 -14.26 5.76 11.99
N LEU A 181 -14.72 6.57 11.03
CA LEU A 181 -14.65 8.01 11.09
C LEU A 181 -16.03 8.56 11.47
N PRO A 182 -16.10 9.66 12.24
CA PRO A 182 -17.36 10.33 12.53
C PRO A 182 -18.00 10.83 11.22
N PRO A 183 -19.34 10.99 11.20
CA PRO A 183 -20.00 11.63 10.08
C PRO A 183 -19.43 13.05 9.84
N SER A 184 -19.46 13.50 8.58
CA SER A 184 -19.02 14.85 8.20
C SER A 184 -20.02 15.91 8.64
N ASP A 185 -20.05 16.22 9.93
CA ASP A 185 -20.99 17.15 10.55
C ASP A 185 -20.30 18.37 11.19
N ALA A 186 -21.09 19.20 11.86
CA ALA A 186 -20.61 20.41 12.52
C ALA A 186 -19.60 20.11 13.64
N ALA A 187 -19.70 18.96 14.33
CA ALA A 187 -18.76 18.59 15.38
C ALA A 187 -17.38 18.27 14.79
N LEU A 188 -17.32 17.61 13.64
CA LEU A 188 -16.06 17.43 12.92
C LEU A 188 -15.49 18.77 12.42
N ALA A 189 -16.35 19.67 11.92
CA ALA A 189 -15.92 21.00 11.48
C ALA A 189 -15.36 21.84 12.64
N GLU A 190 -15.98 21.80 13.81
CA GLU A 190 -15.54 22.49 15.03
C GLU A 190 -14.23 21.90 15.56
N ALA A 191 -14.13 20.57 15.66
CA ALA A 191 -12.91 19.87 16.09
C ALA A 191 -11.74 20.08 15.11
N SER A 192 -12.03 20.18 13.81
CA SER A 192 -11.04 20.51 12.79
C SER A 192 -10.46 21.91 12.98
N GLY A 193 -11.12 22.74 13.81
CA GLY A 193 -10.81 24.14 14.02
C GLY A 193 -11.02 24.85 12.69
N THR A 194 -11.90 25.82 12.64
CA THR A 194 -11.99 26.80 11.55
C THR A 194 -10.72 27.66 11.49
N ARG A 195 -9.55 27.05 11.29
CA ARG A 195 -8.56 27.62 10.40
C ARG A 195 -9.20 27.47 9.03
N THR A 196 -10.03 28.44 8.67
CA THR A 196 -10.40 28.69 7.27
C THR A 196 -9.11 28.51 6.50
N TRP A 197 -8.98 27.38 5.81
CA TRP A 197 -7.96 27.20 4.81
C TRP A 197 -7.97 28.50 4.02
N PRO A 198 -6.83 29.22 3.91
CA PRO A 198 -6.85 30.54 3.32
C PRO A 198 -7.69 30.44 2.05
N PRO A 199 -8.76 31.26 1.91
CA PRO A 199 -9.62 31.16 0.75
C PRO A 199 -8.65 31.13 -0.42
N SER A 200 -8.69 30.05 -1.22
CA SER A 200 -7.87 29.97 -2.42
C SER A 200 -7.99 31.35 -3.05
N PRO A 201 -6.87 32.10 -3.18
CA PRO A 201 -6.94 33.49 -3.62
C PRO A 201 -7.85 33.46 -4.83
N SER A 202 -8.91 34.28 -4.80
CA SER A 202 -9.98 34.31 -5.80
C SER A 202 -9.35 34.49 -7.18
N SER A 203 -8.92 33.37 -7.70
CA SER A 203 -8.46 33.16 -9.03
C SER A 203 -9.73 32.65 -9.63
N SER A 204 -10.26 33.39 -10.59
CA SER A 204 -11.23 32.93 -11.57
C SER A 204 -11.08 31.42 -11.83
N PRO A 205 -12.13 30.70 -12.27
CA PRO A 205 -12.07 29.28 -12.57
C PRO A 205 -11.25 29.00 -13.83
N THR A 206 -10.02 29.49 -13.90
CA THR A 206 -8.92 28.72 -14.43
C THR A 206 -8.71 27.61 -13.41
N SER A 207 -9.48 26.53 -13.56
CA SER A 207 -8.92 25.22 -13.22
C SER A 207 -7.46 25.26 -13.65
N PRO A 208 -6.49 24.70 -12.89
CA PRO A 208 -5.32 24.20 -13.57
C PRO A 208 -5.91 23.21 -14.57
N ARG A 209 -6.20 23.68 -15.78
CA ARG A 209 -6.10 22.89 -16.97
C ARG A 209 -4.67 22.45 -16.79
N TRP A 210 -4.53 21.22 -16.32
CA TRP A 210 -3.45 20.38 -16.75
C TRP A 210 -3.63 20.40 -18.27
N SER A 211 -3.19 21.50 -18.89
CA SER A 211 -2.79 21.54 -20.26
C SER A 211 -1.72 20.49 -20.21
N LEU A 212 -2.15 19.28 -20.55
CA LEU A 212 -1.39 18.38 -21.37
C LEU A 212 -0.87 19.29 -22.49
N ASN A 213 0.20 20.03 -22.20
CA ASN A 213 1.24 20.32 -23.15
C ASN A 213 1.65 18.92 -23.55
N ARG A 214 0.89 18.38 -24.51
CA ARG A 214 1.24 17.23 -25.28
C ARG A 214 2.56 17.70 -25.88
N PRO A 215 3.71 17.18 -25.42
CA PRO A 215 4.95 17.51 -26.10
C PRO A 215 4.67 17.22 -27.57
N SER A 216 4.93 18.22 -28.43
CA SER A 216 4.98 18.03 -29.87
C SER A 216 5.71 16.71 -30.10
N LEU A 217 4.98 15.72 -30.62
CA LEU A 217 5.54 14.43 -30.98
C LEU A 217 6.46 14.69 -32.17
N SER A 218 7.69 15.15 -31.92
CA SER A 218 8.76 14.91 -32.86
C SER A 218 8.82 13.40 -33.06
N PRO A 219 8.76 12.90 -34.32
CA PRO A 219 8.81 11.48 -34.59
C PRO A 219 10.08 10.93 -33.96
N SER A 220 9.90 10.10 -32.93
CA SER A 220 11.02 9.40 -32.31
C SER A 220 11.61 8.46 -33.37
N PRO A 221 12.95 8.41 -33.51
CA PRO A 221 13.56 7.42 -34.39
C PRO A 221 13.09 6.01 -33.99
N PRO A 222 12.96 5.08 -34.95
CA PRO A 222 12.49 3.73 -34.67
C PRO A 222 13.33 3.11 -33.56
N SER A 223 12.68 2.76 -32.44
CA SER A 223 13.32 2.01 -31.36
C SER A 223 13.91 0.72 -31.93
N PRO A 224 15.18 0.39 -31.66
CA PRO A 224 15.73 -0.90 -32.02
C PRO A 224 14.90 -1.98 -31.31
N SER A 225 14.31 -2.88 -32.10
CA SER A 225 13.54 -4.02 -31.60
C SER A 225 14.34 -4.74 -30.52
N PRO A 226 13.79 -4.94 -29.30
CA PRO A 226 14.47 -5.72 -28.29
C PRO A 226 14.61 -7.14 -28.84
N ASN A 227 15.86 -7.53 -29.09
CA ASN A 227 16.21 -8.86 -29.55
C ASN A 227 15.74 -9.87 -28.49
N ARG A 228 14.57 -10.48 -28.74
CA ARG A 228 13.88 -11.40 -27.82
C ARG A 228 14.51 -12.78 -27.73
N ASN A 229 15.67 -12.98 -28.37
CA ASN A 229 16.43 -14.23 -28.35
C ASN A 229 17.49 -14.23 -27.24
N LEU A 230 17.09 -13.96 -26.00
CA LEU A 230 17.91 -14.38 -24.86
C LEU A 230 17.48 -15.80 -24.47
N PRO A 231 18.37 -16.80 -24.56
CA PRO A 231 18.03 -18.16 -24.17
C PRO A 231 17.63 -18.18 -22.70
N TRP A 232 16.49 -18.80 -22.43
CA TRP A 232 15.96 -19.04 -21.10
C TRP A 232 17.04 -19.73 -20.26
N ARG A 233 17.58 -19.03 -19.24
CA ARG A 233 18.52 -19.63 -18.30
C ARG A 233 17.71 -20.32 -17.20
N PRO A 234 17.73 -21.66 -17.06
CA PRO A 234 17.12 -22.30 -15.92
C PRO A 234 17.76 -21.77 -14.63
N ALA A 235 16.92 -21.51 -13.64
CA ALA A 235 17.37 -21.13 -12.31
C ALA A 235 18.35 -22.18 -11.80
N ARG A 236 19.58 -21.77 -11.46
CA ARG A 236 20.54 -22.66 -10.81
C ARG A 236 19.93 -23.06 -9.47
N CYS A 237 19.61 -24.35 -9.31
CA CYS A 237 19.35 -24.91 -7.99
C CYS A 237 20.57 -24.63 -7.10
N PRO A 238 20.38 -24.11 -5.88
CA PRO A 238 21.48 -23.99 -4.94
C PRO A 238 22.03 -25.39 -4.66
N ALA A 239 23.34 -25.56 -4.88
CA ALA A 239 24.02 -26.81 -4.57
C ALA A 239 23.81 -27.14 -3.09
N ALA A 240 23.37 -28.37 -2.82
CA ALA A 240 23.24 -28.89 -1.47
C ALA A 240 24.58 -28.73 -0.73
N VAL A 241 24.58 -27.91 0.32
CA VAL A 241 25.70 -27.79 1.24
C VAL A 241 25.76 -29.09 2.04
N LEU A 242 26.67 -29.98 1.64
CA LEU A 242 27.03 -31.16 2.41
C LEU A 242 27.70 -30.70 3.71
N CYS A 243 26.98 -30.77 4.82
CA CYS A 243 27.56 -30.63 6.16
C CYS A 243 28.47 -31.84 6.46
N PRO A 244 29.72 -31.66 6.90
CA PRO A 244 30.57 -32.76 7.30
C PRO A 244 30.03 -33.38 8.61
N ARG A 245 29.84 -34.70 8.60
CA ARG A 245 29.64 -35.52 9.80
C ARG A 245 30.98 -35.56 10.56
N THR A 246 31.06 -34.88 11.69
CA THR A 246 32.07 -35.16 12.71
C THR A 246 31.65 -36.41 13.47
N THR A 247 32.47 -37.46 13.36
CA THR A 247 32.53 -38.62 14.27
C THR A 247 33.14 -38.24 15.60
#